data_AF-A0AAU7R679-F1
#
_entry.id   AF-A0AAU7R679-F1
#
_cell.length_a   1.000
_cell.length_b   1.000
_cell.length_c   1.000
_cell.angle_alpha   90.00
_cell.angle_beta   90.00
_cell.angle_gamma   90.00
#
_symmetry.space_group_name_H-M   'P 1'
#
loop_
_entity.id
_entity.type
_entity.pdbx_description
1 polymer ?
#
loop_
_entity_poly.entity_id
_entity_poly.type
_entity_poly.pdbx_seq_one_letter_code
_entity_poly.pdbx_strand_id
1 'polypeptide(L)' 'MIAEADGRDPHSTPAALFDDRQRQNRLTNAGWTVLRFTWPDTLRPDYIPQVVRAALAARTRRRS' A
#
# COMPACT_ATOMS: atom_id res chain seq x y z
N MET A 1 0.67 -9.30 3.87
CA MET A 1 0.92 -8.00 3.23
C MET A 1 0.20 -8.02 1.91
N ILE A 2 -0.51 -6.96 1.62
CA ILE A 2 -1.17 -6.77 0.32
C ILE A 2 -0.48 -5.54 -0.29
N ALA A 3 -0.07 -5.65 -1.54
CA ALA A 3 0.49 -4.54 -2.31
C ALA A 3 -0.49 -4.21 -3.43
N GLU A 4 -0.89 -2.94 -3.52
CA GLU A 4 -1.75 -2.45 -4.59
C GLU A 4 -1.01 -1.39 -5.39
N ALA A 5 -1.05 -1.57 -6.71
CA ALA A 5 -0.53 -0.62 -7.67
C ALA A 5 -1.71 0.17 -8.21
N ASP A 6 -1.85 1.43 -7.78
CA ASP A 6 -2.91 2.31 -8.25
C ASP A 6 -2.51 2.89 -9.62
N GLY A 7 -3.11 2.36 -10.69
CA GLY A 7 -3.11 2.96 -12.03
C GLY A 7 -4.08 4.13 -12.05
N ARG A 8 -3.54 5.34 -12.24
CA ARG A 8 -4.34 6.58 -12.24
C ARG A 8 -4.97 6.81 -13.61
N ASP A 9 -6.26 6.51 -13.74
CA ASP A 9 -7.14 7.12 -14.74
C ASP A 9 -8.11 8.12 -14.05
N PRO A 10 -8.40 9.30 -14.63
CA PRO A 10 -8.91 10.45 -13.90
C PRO A 10 -10.44 10.47 -13.87
N HIS A 11 -11.05 9.68 -12.98
CA HIS A 11 -12.39 10.00 -12.49
C HIS A 11 -12.36 9.92 -10.96
N SER A 12 -11.70 10.92 -10.36
CA SER A 12 -11.69 11.17 -8.91
C SER A 12 -13.07 11.57 -8.42
N THR A 13 -14.05 10.67 -8.51
CA THR A 13 -15.30 10.86 -7.78
C THR A 13 -14.98 10.72 -6.28
N PRO A 14 -15.50 11.61 -5.42
CA PRO A 14 -15.29 11.55 -3.97
C PRO A 14 -15.59 10.17 -3.37
N ALA A 15 -16.48 9.41 -4.00
CA ALA A 15 -16.84 8.04 -3.63
C ALA A 15 -15.66 7.06 -3.73
N ALA A 16 -14.88 7.06 -4.82
CA ALA A 16 -13.75 6.15 -4.98
C ALA A 16 -12.64 6.39 -3.93
N LEU A 17 -12.40 7.67 -3.59
CA LEU A 17 -11.47 8.05 -2.52
C LEU A 17 -11.97 7.66 -1.12
N PHE A 18 -13.30 7.64 -0.92
CA PHE A 18 -13.91 7.24 0.34
C PHE A 18 -13.86 5.72 0.52
N ASP A 19 -14.20 4.96 -0.52
CA ASP A 19 -14.17 3.50 -0.49
C ASP A 19 -12.75 2.96 -0.29
N ASP A 20 -11.77 3.58 -0.95
CA ASP A 20 -10.35 3.28 -0.77
C ASP A 20 -9.91 3.50 0.69
N ARG A 21 -10.31 4.63 1.30
CA ARG A 21 -10.06 4.90 2.72
C ARG A 21 -10.74 3.90 3.65
N GLN A 22 -12.00 3.55 3.38
CA GLN A 22 -12.73 2.56 4.19
C GLN A 22 -12.04 1.20 4.12
N ARG A 23 -11.61 0.78 2.93
CA ARG A 23 -10.89 -0.48 2.74
C ARG A 23 -9.53 -0.46 3.45
N GLN A 24 -8.79 0.63 3.36
CA GLN A 24 -7.52 0.80 4.06
C GLN A 24 -7.70 0.73 5.59
N ASN A 25 -8.73 1.36 6.13
CA ASN A 25 -9.04 1.29 7.56
C ASN A 25 -9.38 -0.14 8.00
N ARG A 26 -10.17 -0.88 7.21
CA ARG A 26 -10.48 -2.29 7.49
C ARG A 26 -9.23 -3.16 7.54
N LEU A 27 -8.34 -3.01 6.55
CA LEU A 27 -7.08 -3.76 6.50
C LEU A 27 -6.18 -3.42 7.69
N THR A 28 -6.05 -2.13 8.01
CA THR A 28 -5.22 -1.66 9.13
C THR A 28 -5.76 -2.18 10.47
N ASN A 29 -7.06 -2.09 10.71
CA ASN A 29 -7.70 -2.58 11.93
C ASN A 29 -7.62 -4.10 12.09
N ALA A 30 -7.56 -4.84 10.98
CA ALA A 30 -7.33 -6.28 10.97
C ALA A 30 -5.83 -6.66 11.13
N GLY A 31 -4.95 -5.69 11.42
CA GLY A 31 -3.52 -5.92 11.66
C GLY A 31 -2.68 -6.06 10.41
N TRP A 32 -3.21 -5.72 9.23
CA TRP A 32 -2.46 -5.77 7.97
C TRP A 32 -1.58 -4.54 7.82
N THR A 33 -0.35 -4.76 7.36
CA THR A 33 0.50 -3.69 6.83
C THR A 33 0.10 -3.42 5.38
N VAL A 34 -0.38 -2.21 5.11
CA VAL A 34 -0.76 -1.72 3.78
C VAL A 34 0.40 -0.90 3.20
N LEU A 35 0.87 -1.26 2.00
CA LEU A 35 1.86 -0.51 1.23
C LEU A 35 1.19 -0.02 -0.05
N ARG A 36 1.33 1.26 -0.35
CA ARG A 36 0.72 1.89 -1.52
C ARG A 36 1.80 2.31 -2.50
N PHE A 37 1.59 2.00 -3.76
CA PHE A 37 2.44 2.43 -4.85
C PHE A 37 1.61 3.14 -5.91
N THR A 38 2.17 4.22 -6.42
CA THR A 38 1.62 5.02 -7.50
C THR A 38 2.30 4.65 -8.81
N TRP A 39 1.70 5.02 -9.94
CA TRP A 39 2.32 4.81 -11.26
C TRP A 39 3.78 5.31 -11.35
N PRO A 40 4.15 6.53 -10.89
CA PRO A 40 5.55 6.96 -10.87
C PRO A 40 6.51 6.06 -10.09
N ASP A 41 6.02 5.31 -9.08
CA ASP A 41 6.85 4.37 -8.33
C ASP A 41 7.30 3.19 -9.19
N THR A 42 6.49 2.80 -10.18
CA THR A 42 6.83 1.73 -11.13
C THR A 42 7.97 2.13 -12.08
N LEU A 43 8.23 3.43 -12.24
CA LEU A 43 9.36 3.96 -13.01
C LEU A 43 10.70 3.82 -12.25
N ARG A 44 10.67 3.43 -10.97
CA ARG A 44 11.84 3.21 -10.12
C ARG A 44 11.93 1.73 -9.78
N PRO A 45 12.66 0.92 -10.57
CA PRO A 45 12.60 -0.55 -10.50
C PRO A 45 12.97 -1.11 -9.11
N ASP A 46 13.86 -0.44 -8.37
CA ASP A 46 14.30 -0.90 -7.05
C ASP A 46 13.41 -0.45 -5.89
N TYR A 47 12.54 0.54 -6.10
CA TYR A 47 11.80 1.20 -5.04
C TYR A 47 10.78 0.27 -4.38
N ILE A 48 9.94 -0.40 -5.20
CA ILE A 48 8.92 -1.32 -4.69
C ILE A 48 9.58 -2.48 -3.91
N PRO A 49 10.59 -3.21 -4.45
CA PRO A 49 11.28 -4.25 -3.69
C PRO A 49 11.93 -3.74 -2.39
N GLN A 50 12.50 -2.55 -2.38
CA GLN A 50 13.12 -1.96 -1.19
C GLN A 50 12.09 -1.72 -0.08
N VAL A 51 10.96 -1.09 -0.41
CA VAL A 51 9.89 -0.80 0.56
C VAL A 51 9.30 -2.09 1.11
N VAL A 52 9.08 -3.11 0.26
CA VAL A 52 8.58 -4.42 0.70
C VAL A 52 9.56 -5.09 1.67
N ARG A 53 10.86 -5.13 1.35
CA ARG A 53 11.88 -5.71 2.25
C ARG A 53 11.93 -5.01 3.60
N ALA A 54 11.87 -3.68 3.62
CA ALA A 54 11.88 -2.90 4.85
C ALA A 54 10.66 -3.22 5.74
N ALA A 55 9.48 -3.33 5.14
CA ALA A 55 8.26 -3.67 5.86
C ALA A 55 8.33 -5.08 6.48
N LEU A 56 8.87 -6.06 5.76
CA LEU A 56 9.03 -7.44 6.26
C LEU A 56 10.02 -7.51 7.42
N ALA A 57 11.15 -6.79 7.33
CA ALA A 57 12.13 -6.70 8.42
C ALA A 57 11.52 -6.07 9.68
N ALA A 58 10.75 -4.98 9.54
CA ALA A 58 10.06 -4.34 10.66
C ALA A 58 9.04 -5.27 11.33
N ARG A 59 8.31 -6.08 10.55
CA ARG A 59 7.36 -7.06 11.08
C ARG A 59 8.04 -8.19 11.83
N THR A 60 9.21 -8.63 11.37
CA THR A 60 9.99 -9.67 12.05
C THR A 60 10.45 -9.19 13.42
N ARG A 61 10.97 -7.96 13.52
CA ARG A 61 11.41 -7.35 14.79
C ARG A 61 10.28 -7.17 15.81
N ARG A 62 9.05 -6.93 15.37
CA ARG A 62 7.87 -6.78 16.25
C ARG A 62 7.35 -8.10 16.82
N ARG A 63 7.84 -9.25 16.32
CA ARG A 63 7.44 -10.58 16.77
C ARG A 63 8.45 -11.23 17.73
N SER A 64 9.61 -10.60 17.92
CA SER A 64 10.66 -10.97 18.86
C SER A 64 10.44 -10.25 20.19
#